data_AF-A0A9P4L986-F1
#
_entry.id   AF-A0A9P4L986-F1
#
_cell.length_a   1.000
_cell.length_b   1.000
_cell.length_c   1.000
_cell.angle_alpha   90.00
_cell.angle_beta   90.00
_cell.angle_gamma   90.00
#
_symmetry.space_group_name_H-M   'P 1'
#
loop_
_entity.id
_entity.type
_entity.pdbx_description
1 polymer ?
#
loop_
_entity_poly.entity_id
_entity_poly.type
_entity_poly.pdbx_seq_one_letter_code
_entity_poly.pdbx_strand_id
1 'polypeptide(L)'
;MSNSQNLSTPNHAWNPDMTYRQDRDRALGPTTNLLEDYADASIVTCWRTYKKHKQPNQRWGQEVDVAVKTSNTIDLIDSNERALDQVIWGITHPSDCHPGVKSIVENPALVDLLLIRHFKAHGGLVLPPLQAARELQEAHEIVAKEEMASGKTWCTGRTMMHYPNWYVHCFEV
;
A
#
# COMPACT_ATOMS: atom_id res chain seq x y z
N MET A 1 -19.54 50.13 -53.80
CA MET A 1 -18.51 49.10 -53.55
C MET A 1 -18.88 48.40 -52.26
N SER A 2 -19.52 47.23 -52.33
CA SER A 2 -19.88 46.43 -51.15
C SER A 2 -19.05 45.15 -51.17
N ASN A 3 -18.11 45.03 -50.24
CA ASN A 3 -17.37 43.79 -49.98
C ASN A 3 -18.17 42.94 -49.00
N SER A 4 -18.91 41.98 -49.54
CA SER A 4 -19.53 40.89 -48.77
C SER A 4 -18.44 39.86 -48.44
N GLN A 5 -17.84 39.94 -47.26
CA GLN A 5 -16.99 38.87 -46.75
C GLN A 5 -17.88 37.70 -46.34
N ASN A 6 -17.90 36.65 -47.16
CA ASN A 6 -18.42 35.34 -46.78
C ASN A 6 -17.52 34.75 -45.69
N LEU A 7 -17.95 34.84 -44.44
CA LEU A 7 -17.42 34.05 -43.34
C LEU A 7 -17.91 32.61 -43.51
N SER A 8 -17.11 31.79 -44.21
CA SER A 8 -17.28 30.34 -44.20
C SER A 8 -17.14 29.83 -42.76
N THR A 9 -18.26 29.39 -42.20
CA THR A 9 -18.34 28.72 -40.91
C THR A 9 -17.50 27.43 -40.98
N PRO A 10 -16.53 27.20 -40.07
CA PRO A 10 -15.82 25.93 -40.07
C PRO A 10 -16.82 24.81 -39.76
N ASN A 11 -16.95 23.87 -40.70
CA ASN A 11 -17.82 22.71 -40.61
C ASN A 11 -17.24 21.71 -39.59
N HIS A 12 -17.37 22.00 -38.30
CA HIS A 12 -17.03 21.08 -37.22
C HIS A 12 -18.25 20.23 -36.85
N ALA A 13 -18.58 19.27 -37.69
CA ALA A 13 -19.53 18.21 -37.34
C ALA A 13 -18.78 16.95 -36.87
N TRP A 14 -17.90 17.08 -35.87
CA TRP A 14 -17.54 15.95 -35.03
C TRP A 14 -18.44 16.00 -33.81
N ASN A 15 -19.52 15.22 -33.83
CA ASN A 15 -20.46 15.06 -32.73
C ASN A 15 -20.75 13.56 -32.50
N PRO A 16 -19.73 12.74 -32.16
CA PRO A 16 -20.00 11.36 -31.80
C PRO A 16 -20.83 11.32 -30.52
N ASP A 17 -21.77 10.38 -30.44
CA ASP A 17 -22.52 10.10 -29.22
C ASP A 17 -21.54 9.54 -28.16
N MET A 18 -21.02 10.43 -27.30
CA MET A 18 -20.06 10.10 -26.26
C MET A 18 -20.80 9.87 -24.94
N THR A 19 -21.53 8.76 -24.84
CA THR A 19 -22.11 8.33 -23.56
C THR A 19 -21.04 7.57 -22.77
N TYR A 20 -20.57 8.14 -21.65
CA TYR A 20 -19.62 7.47 -20.76
C TYR A 20 -20.24 6.22 -20.12
N ARG A 21 -19.58 5.06 -20.31
CA ARG A 21 -19.93 3.80 -19.65
C ARG A 21 -18.85 3.43 -18.64
N GLN A 22 -19.28 3.13 -17.41
CA GLN A 22 -18.37 2.62 -16.37
C GLN A 22 -17.85 1.24 -16.74
N ASP A 23 -16.62 0.93 -16.35
CA ASP A 23 -15.89 -0.27 -16.80
C ASP A 23 -16.62 -1.59 -16.45
N ARG A 24 -17.31 -1.63 -15.29
CA ARG A 24 -18.14 -2.77 -14.87
C ARG A 24 -19.37 -3.02 -15.76
N ASP A 25 -19.80 -2.00 -16.50
CA ASP A 25 -21.02 -2.00 -17.32
C ASP A 25 -20.68 -2.18 -18.82
N ARG A 26 -19.41 -2.43 -19.16
CA ARG A 26 -18.95 -2.68 -20.53
C ARG A 26 -19.05 -4.17 -20.90
N ALA A 27 -19.53 -4.45 -22.10
CA ALA A 27 -19.46 -5.79 -22.68
C ALA A 27 -17.99 -6.15 -22.98
N LEU A 28 -17.62 -7.42 -22.82
CA LEU A 28 -16.27 -7.93 -23.14
C LEU A 28 -15.99 -7.77 -24.65
N GLY A 29 -15.12 -6.80 -24.99
CA GLY A 29 -14.85 -6.28 -26.33
C GLY A 29 -15.93 -5.25 -26.74
N PRO A 30 -15.60 -3.96 -26.97
CA PRO A 30 -14.81 -3.43 -28.09
C PRO A 30 -13.79 -2.35 -27.67
N THR A 31 -13.08 -1.73 -28.62
CA THR A 31 -12.18 -0.58 -28.40
C THR A 31 -12.92 0.56 -27.69
N THR A 32 -12.38 0.97 -26.54
CA THR A 32 -12.74 2.16 -25.77
C THR A 32 -12.83 3.38 -26.69
N ASN A 33 -13.89 4.19 -26.53
CA ASN A 33 -13.98 5.44 -27.26
C ASN A 33 -13.02 6.49 -26.65
N LEU A 34 -12.70 7.55 -27.39
CA LEU A 34 -11.74 8.58 -26.93
C LEU A 34 -12.12 9.20 -25.57
N LEU A 35 -13.43 9.31 -25.27
CA LEU A 35 -13.90 9.81 -23.98
C LEU A 35 -13.70 8.77 -22.87
N GLU A 36 -13.91 7.49 -23.14
CA GLU A 36 -13.67 6.37 -22.21
C GLU A 36 -12.18 6.20 -21.93
N ASP A 37 -11.33 6.21 -22.97
CA ASP A 37 -9.87 6.21 -22.82
C ASP A 37 -9.39 7.41 -22.00
N TYR A 38 -9.88 8.61 -22.34
CA TYR A 38 -9.54 9.80 -21.57
C TYR A 38 -10.10 9.72 -20.15
N ALA A 39 -11.32 9.25 -19.93
CA ALA A 39 -11.93 9.15 -18.61
C ALA A 39 -11.24 8.12 -17.71
N ASP A 40 -10.83 6.99 -18.26
CA ASP A 40 -10.21 5.91 -17.48
C ASP A 40 -8.72 6.17 -17.26
N ALA A 41 -8.02 6.79 -18.22
CA ALA A 41 -6.62 7.18 -18.06
C ALA A 41 -6.44 8.51 -17.32
N SER A 42 -7.45 9.40 -17.34
CA SER A 42 -7.38 10.68 -16.63
C SER A 42 -7.62 10.47 -15.16
N ILE A 43 -6.55 10.68 -14.39
CA ILE A 43 -6.62 10.71 -12.93
C ILE A 43 -7.75 11.63 -12.45
N VAL A 44 -8.01 12.76 -13.15
CA VAL A 44 -9.05 13.76 -12.83
C VAL A 44 -10.47 13.17 -12.84
N THR A 45 -10.75 12.22 -13.72
CA THR A 45 -12.07 11.59 -13.82
C THR A 45 -12.23 10.51 -12.76
N CYS A 46 -11.19 9.73 -12.46
CA CYS A 46 -11.12 8.88 -11.27
C CYS A 46 -11.37 9.71 -9.99
N TRP A 47 -10.76 10.90 -9.89
CA TRP A 47 -10.96 11.84 -8.79
C TRP A 47 -12.43 12.28 -8.65
N ARG A 48 -13.09 12.70 -9.72
CA ARG A 48 -14.51 13.12 -9.68
C ARG A 48 -15.46 11.99 -9.30
N THR A 49 -15.18 10.77 -9.75
CA THR A 49 -16.07 9.62 -9.56
C THR A 49 -15.92 9.02 -8.15
N TYR A 50 -14.70 8.92 -7.62
CA TYR A 50 -14.41 8.20 -6.37
C TYR A 50 -14.07 9.10 -5.17
N LYS A 51 -13.85 10.40 -5.37
CA LYS A 51 -13.62 11.38 -4.29
C LYS A 51 -14.64 12.52 -4.34
N LYS A 52 -15.92 12.18 -4.51
CA LYS A 52 -17.07 13.10 -4.66
C LYS A 52 -17.19 14.22 -3.60
N HIS A 53 -16.58 14.07 -2.43
CA HIS A 53 -16.64 15.05 -1.34
C HIS A 53 -15.43 15.99 -1.26
N LYS A 54 -14.52 15.97 -2.23
CA LYS A 54 -13.30 16.79 -2.21
C LYS A 54 -13.42 17.98 -3.17
N GLN A 55 -13.02 19.16 -2.70
CA GLN A 55 -13.14 20.42 -3.45
C GLN A 55 -12.13 20.45 -4.62
N PRO A 56 -12.51 20.99 -5.79
CA PRO A 56 -11.54 21.31 -6.85
C PRO A 56 -10.44 22.23 -6.30
N ASN A 57 -9.18 22.01 -6.70
CA ASN A 57 -7.99 22.76 -6.25
C ASN A 57 -7.59 22.58 -4.77
N GLN A 58 -8.04 21.52 -4.11
CA GLN A 58 -7.53 21.15 -2.78
C GLN A 58 -6.02 20.87 -2.82
N ARG A 59 -5.28 21.28 -1.79
CA ARG A 59 -3.87 20.91 -1.62
C ARG A 59 -3.78 19.44 -1.22
N TRP A 60 -3.18 18.62 -2.10
CA TRP A 60 -3.04 17.16 -1.93
C TRP A 60 -1.73 16.73 -1.27
N GLY A 61 -0.97 17.67 -0.70
CA GLY A 61 0.36 17.37 -0.16
C GLY A 61 0.34 16.26 0.89
N GLN A 62 -0.72 16.19 1.71
CA GLN A 62 -0.87 15.13 2.71
C GLN A 62 -1.19 13.78 2.07
N GLU A 63 -2.14 13.72 1.12
CA GLU A 63 -2.46 12.47 0.44
C GLU A 63 -1.29 11.94 -0.39
N VAL A 64 -0.54 12.82 -1.05
CA VAL A 64 0.68 12.47 -1.79
C VAL A 64 1.76 11.96 -0.85
N ASP A 65 2.00 12.62 0.29
CA ASP A 65 2.97 12.17 1.30
C ASP A 65 2.59 10.80 1.87
N VAL A 66 1.32 10.56 2.16
CA VAL A 66 0.81 9.25 2.59
C VAL A 66 1.04 8.18 1.52
N ALA A 67 0.76 8.49 0.25
CA ALA A 67 0.96 7.57 -0.86
C ALA A 67 2.45 7.22 -1.03
N VAL A 68 3.33 8.22 -1.00
CA VAL A 68 4.78 8.04 -1.10
C VAL A 68 5.31 7.20 0.07
N LYS A 69 4.92 7.52 1.31
CA LYS A 69 5.31 6.75 2.50
C LYS A 69 4.85 5.29 2.42
N THR A 70 3.61 5.09 1.97
CA THR A 70 3.04 3.75 1.78
C THR A 70 3.82 2.96 0.72
N SER A 71 4.11 3.56 -0.43
CA SER A 71 4.89 2.95 -1.50
C SER A 71 6.29 2.56 -1.01
N ASN A 72 7.02 3.49 -0.39
CA ASN A 72 8.36 3.23 0.12
C ASN A 72 8.38 2.16 1.21
N THR A 73 7.32 2.09 2.04
CA THR A 73 7.19 1.05 3.07
C THR A 73 7.00 -0.32 2.42
N ILE A 74 6.16 -0.41 1.39
CA ILE A 74 5.98 -1.64 0.63
C ILE A 74 7.32 -2.10 0.04
N ASP A 75 8.03 -1.20 -0.65
CA ASP A 75 9.33 -1.53 -1.26
C ASP A 75 10.36 -1.98 -0.22
N LEU A 76 10.37 -1.36 0.96
CA LEU A 76 11.24 -1.72 2.07
C LEU A 76 10.95 -3.14 2.60
N ILE A 77 9.68 -3.48 2.81
CA ILE A 77 9.30 -4.79 3.34
C ILE A 77 9.52 -5.88 2.28
N ASP A 78 9.13 -5.63 1.02
CA ASP A 78 9.30 -6.59 -0.07
C ASP A 78 10.78 -6.88 -0.36
N SER A 79 11.68 -5.90 -0.12
CA SER A 79 13.13 -6.09 -0.27
C SER A 79 13.83 -6.64 0.98
N ASN A 80 13.15 -6.64 2.13
CA ASN A 80 13.68 -7.13 3.39
C ASN A 80 12.62 -7.92 4.16
N GLU A 81 12.63 -9.23 3.92
CA GLU A 81 11.74 -10.21 4.53
C GLU A 81 11.67 -10.10 6.07
N ARG A 82 12.77 -9.70 6.72
CA ARG A 82 12.88 -9.60 8.19
C ARG A 82 12.32 -8.30 8.76
N ALA A 83 12.07 -7.29 7.92
CA ALA A 83 11.53 -6.02 8.40
C ALA A 83 10.09 -6.19 8.90
N LEU A 84 9.32 -7.13 8.32
CA LEU A 84 7.97 -7.44 8.76
C LEU A 84 7.96 -8.06 10.17
N ASP A 85 8.98 -8.84 10.53
CA ASP A 85 9.10 -9.41 11.88
C ASP A 85 9.13 -8.32 12.97
N GLN A 86 9.76 -7.18 12.69
CA GLN A 86 9.81 -6.06 13.63
C GLN A 86 8.46 -5.34 13.73
N VAL A 87 7.67 -5.33 12.64
CA VAL A 87 6.29 -4.82 12.67
C VAL A 87 5.44 -5.72 13.58
N ILE A 88 5.55 -7.04 13.45
CA ILE A 88 4.83 -8.01 14.30
C ILE A 88 5.26 -7.87 15.77
N TRP A 89 6.56 -7.73 16.04
CA TRP A 89 7.05 -7.45 17.38
C TRP A 89 6.45 -6.15 17.94
N GLY A 90 6.43 -5.07 17.16
CA GLY A 90 5.85 -3.80 17.58
C GLY A 90 4.34 -3.85 17.86
N ILE A 91 3.59 -4.72 17.17
CA ILE A 91 2.15 -4.95 17.44
C ILE A 91 1.96 -5.65 18.79
N THR A 92 2.77 -6.65 19.08
CA THR A 92 2.67 -7.43 20.34
C THR A 92 3.30 -6.69 21.53
N HIS A 93 4.26 -5.81 21.27
CA HIS A 93 4.98 -5.02 22.27
C HIS A 93 5.00 -3.52 21.93
N PRO A 94 3.86 -2.81 22.04
CA PRO A 94 3.78 -1.40 21.62
C PRO A 94 4.75 -0.46 22.37
N SER A 95 5.05 -0.76 23.63
CA SER A 95 6.01 0.00 24.45
C SER A 95 7.47 -0.25 24.06
N ASP A 96 7.73 -1.32 23.31
CA ASP A 96 9.06 -1.74 22.87
C ASP A 96 9.17 -1.86 21.34
N CYS A 97 8.42 -1.03 20.63
CA CYS A 97 8.44 -1.00 19.18
C CYS A 97 9.72 -0.34 18.65
N HIS A 98 10.36 -0.96 17.65
CA HIS A 98 11.47 -0.36 16.94
C HIS A 98 11.04 0.99 16.30
N PRO A 99 11.76 2.11 16.51
CA PRO A 99 11.31 3.43 16.04
C PRO A 99 11.07 3.51 14.53
N GLY A 100 11.89 2.79 13.74
CA GLY A 100 11.78 2.75 12.29
C GLY A 100 10.51 2.10 11.73
N VAL A 101 9.78 1.31 12.52
CA VAL A 101 8.52 0.66 12.09
C VAL A 101 7.29 1.18 12.83
N LYS A 102 7.47 2.11 13.77
CA LYS A 102 6.38 2.60 14.63
C LYS A 102 5.22 3.20 13.84
N SER A 103 5.52 3.99 12.81
CA SER A 103 4.51 4.57 11.92
C SER A 103 3.74 3.54 11.10
N ILE A 104 4.32 2.36 10.88
CA ILE A 104 3.69 1.23 10.18
C ILE A 104 2.72 0.54 11.14
N VAL A 105 3.17 0.24 12.36
CA VAL A 105 2.37 -0.40 13.42
C VAL A 105 1.12 0.43 13.76
N GLU A 106 1.24 1.75 13.74
CA GLU A 106 0.13 2.69 13.99
C GLU A 106 -0.90 2.75 12.84
N ASN A 107 -0.65 2.07 11.70
CA ASN A 107 -1.54 2.03 10.54
C ASN A 107 -2.01 0.59 10.23
N PRO A 108 -3.13 0.13 10.82
CA PRO A 108 -3.61 -1.25 10.66
C PRO A 108 -3.83 -1.67 9.21
N ALA A 109 -4.36 -0.77 8.38
CA ALA A 109 -4.62 -1.07 6.96
C ALA A 109 -3.32 -1.32 6.17
N LEU A 110 -2.24 -0.61 6.53
CA LEU A 110 -0.92 -0.85 5.95
C LEU A 110 -0.34 -2.18 6.44
N VAL A 111 -0.47 -2.50 7.74
CA VAL A 111 -0.05 -3.79 8.28
C VAL A 111 -0.73 -4.96 7.56
N ASP A 112 -2.05 -4.91 7.38
CA ASP A 112 -2.82 -5.94 6.67
C ASP A 112 -2.32 -6.11 5.23
N LEU A 113 -2.09 -5.00 4.53
CA LEU A 113 -1.55 -5.01 3.18
C LEU A 113 -0.17 -5.69 3.13
N LEU A 114 0.73 -5.35 4.05
CA LEU A 114 2.08 -5.91 4.11
C LEU A 114 2.06 -7.42 4.41
N LEU A 115 1.21 -7.86 5.34
CA LEU A 115 1.01 -9.28 5.66
C LEU A 115 0.53 -10.08 4.43
N ILE A 116 -0.46 -9.57 3.69
CA ILE A 116 -0.98 -10.21 2.48
C ILE A 116 0.09 -10.28 1.40
N ARG A 117 0.88 -9.21 1.22
CA ARG A 117 1.97 -9.18 0.24
C ARG A 117 3.07 -10.18 0.58
N HIS A 118 3.51 -10.20 1.84
CA HIS A 118 4.50 -11.15 2.33
C HIS A 118 4.05 -12.59 2.13
N PHE A 119 2.79 -12.91 2.46
CA PHE A 119 2.21 -14.23 2.21
C PHE A 119 2.33 -14.66 0.74
N LYS A 120 2.07 -13.73 -0.20
CA LYS A 120 2.16 -14.02 -1.63
C LYS A 120 3.60 -14.20 -2.14
N ALA A 121 4.56 -13.47 -1.57
CA ALA A 121 5.95 -13.46 -2.04
C ALA A 121 6.82 -14.53 -1.37
N HIS A 122 6.63 -14.77 -0.07
CA HIS A 122 7.50 -15.60 0.78
C HIS A 122 6.76 -16.74 1.48
N GLY A 123 5.43 -16.80 1.36
CA GLY A 123 4.60 -17.71 2.15
C GLY A 123 4.20 -17.10 3.51
N GLY A 124 3.35 -17.81 4.26
CA GLY A 124 2.86 -17.32 5.55
C GLY A 124 3.93 -17.30 6.63
N LEU A 125 3.88 -16.31 7.52
CA LEU A 125 4.67 -16.29 8.74
C LEU A 125 4.03 -17.18 9.80
N VAL A 126 4.85 -17.85 10.61
CA VAL A 126 4.38 -18.49 11.85
C VAL A 126 4.23 -17.39 12.89
N LEU A 127 2.98 -17.03 13.18
CA LEU A 127 2.66 -15.90 14.06
C LEU A 127 2.22 -16.37 15.46
N PRO A 128 2.28 -15.50 16.50
CA PRO A 128 2.06 -15.84 17.91
C PRO A 128 0.77 -16.58 18.32
N PRO A 129 -0.36 -16.60 17.57
CA PRO A 129 -1.41 -17.57 17.89
C PRO A 129 -0.95 -19.04 17.80
N LEU A 130 0.12 -19.32 17.03
CA LEU A 130 0.72 -20.66 16.88
C LEU A 130 1.77 -20.93 17.96
N GLN A 131 1.80 -22.16 18.47
CA GLN A 131 2.70 -22.57 19.56
C GLN A 131 4.18 -22.30 19.25
N ALA A 132 4.66 -22.68 18.06
CA ALA A 132 6.05 -22.48 17.66
C ALA A 132 6.48 -21.00 17.69
N ALA A 133 5.59 -20.07 17.36
CA ALA A 133 5.89 -18.64 17.45
C ALA A 133 5.85 -18.12 18.89
N ARG A 134 5.03 -18.69 19.78
CA ARG A 134 5.02 -18.33 21.20
C ARG A 134 6.32 -18.70 21.87
N GLU A 135 6.79 -19.92 21.65
CA GLU A 135 8.06 -20.40 22.23
C GLU A 135 9.23 -19.52 21.78
N LEU A 136 9.25 -19.13 20.50
CA LEU A 136 10.26 -18.23 19.95
C LEU A 136 10.15 -16.82 20.55
N GLN A 137 8.92 -16.30 20.68
CA GLN A 137 8.67 -15.00 21.26
C GLN A 137 9.06 -14.94 22.74
N GLU A 138 8.70 -15.96 23.53
CA GLU A 138 9.09 -16.07 24.95
C GLU A 138 10.61 -16.11 25.12
N ALA A 139 11.31 -16.88 24.28
CA ALA A 139 12.77 -16.91 24.29
C ALA A 139 13.38 -15.54 23.93
N HIS A 140 12.82 -14.86 22.93
CA HIS A 140 13.28 -13.53 22.53
C HIS A 140 12.98 -12.46 23.58
N GLU A 141 11.85 -12.55 24.29
CA GLU A 141 11.49 -11.63 25.38
C GLU A 141 12.51 -11.66 26.53
N ILE A 142 13.10 -12.82 26.82
CA ILE A 142 14.17 -12.93 27.82
C ILE A 142 15.39 -12.12 27.37
N VAL A 143 15.84 -12.35 26.13
CA VAL A 143 16.98 -11.61 25.55
C VAL A 143 16.69 -10.12 25.49
N ALA A 144 15.51 -9.72 25.03
CA ALA A 144 15.09 -8.33 24.96
C ALA A 144 15.17 -7.63 26.32
N LYS A 145 14.69 -8.28 27.40
CA LYS A 145 14.74 -7.75 28.77
C LYS A 145 16.18 -7.61 29.26
N GLU A 146 17.03 -8.59 29.02
CA GLU A 146 18.46 -8.53 29.39
C GLU A 146 19.18 -7.40 28.66
N GLU A 147 18.92 -7.25 27.36
CA GLU A 147 19.51 -6.20 26.53
C GLU A 147 19.06 -4.81 26.99
N MET A 148 17.76 -4.63 27.29
CA MET A 148 17.23 -3.39 27.85
C MET A 148 17.87 -3.07 29.21
N ALA A 149 18.02 -4.06 30.09
CA ALA A 149 18.66 -3.89 31.38
C ALA A 149 20.15 -3.50 31.25
N SER A 150 20.82 -3.98 30.20
CA SER A 150 22.19 -3.58 29.86
C SER A 150 22.32 -2.21 29.17
N GLY A 151 21.20 -1.52 28.93
CA GLY A 151 21.18 -0.19 28.30
C GLY A 151 21.31 -0.21 26.77
N LYS A 152 21.17 -1.37 26.12
CA LYS A 152 21.17 -1.46 24.66
C LYS A 152 19.91 -0.82 24.08
N THR A 153 20.06 -0.15 22.94
CA THR A 153 18.94 0.40 22.18
C THR A 153 18.82 -0.29 20.82
N TRP A 154 17.64 -0.15 20.20
CA TRP A 154 17.38 -0.67 18.86
C TRP A 154 18.43 -0.27 17.82
N CYS A 155 19.02 0.92 17.94
CA CYS A 155 20.04 1.42 17.01
C CYS A 155 21.49 1.08 17.40
N THR A 156 21.73 0.51 18.60
CA THR A 156 23.08 0.40 19.18
C THR A 156 23.44 -0.99 19.69
N GLY A 157 22.63 -2.02 19.38
CA GLY A 157 23.02 -3.41 19.65
C GLY A 157 21.94 -4.32 20.22
N ARG A 158 20.65 -3.99 20.05
CA ARG A 158 19.58 -4.95 20.31
C ARG A 158 19.46 -5.98 19.20
N THR A 159 19.15 -7.21 19.61
CA THR A 159 18.87 -8.31 18.69
C THR A 159 17.47 -8.14 18.12
N MET A 160 17.31 -8.33 16.81
CA MET A 160 16.02 -8.24 16.12
C MET A 160 15.25 -9.56 16.25
N MET A 161 13.93 -9.46 16.44
CA MET A 161 13.03 -10.62 16.42
C MET A 161 13.00 -11.26 15.03
N HIS A 162 12.79 -12.58 14.95
CA HIS A 162 12.63 -13.26 13.66
C HIS A 162 11.56 -14.33 13.74
N TYR A 163 10.57 -14.29 12.86
CA TYR A 163 9.54 -15.31 12.75
C TYR A 163 9.81 -16.20 11.53
N PRO A 164 9.74 -17.54 11.64
CA PRO A 164 9.97 -18.43 10.50
C PRO A 164 8.78 -18.40 9.55
N ASN A 165 9.03 -18.67 8.26
CA ASN A 165 7.97 -18.92 7.29
C ASN A 165 7.42 -20.35 7.40
N TRP A 166 6.17 -20.53 7.00
CA TRP A 166 5.45 -21.80 7.02
C TRP A 166 6.15 -22.93 6.27
N TYR A 167 6.80 -22.65 5.13
CA TYR A 167 7.46 -23.70 4.36
C TYR A 167 8.65 -24.34 5.09
N VAL A 168 9.21 -23.67 6.10
CA VAL A 168 10.29 -24.22 6.95
C VAL A 168 9.76 -25.33 7.88
N HIS A 169 8.48 -25.27 8.26
CA HIS A 169 7.84 -26.28 9.12
C HIS A 169 7.14 -27.42 8.37
N CYS A 170 7.01 -27.34 7.04
CA CYS A 170 6.30 -28.35 6.25
C CYS A 170 7.18 -29.52 5.75
N PHE A 171 8.47 -29.59 6.09
CA PHE A 171 9.39 -30.64 5.63
C PHE A 171 9.90 -31.60 6.72
N GLU A 172 9.34 -31.53 7.94
CA GLU A 172 9.58 -32.53 8.98
C GLU A 172 8.31 -33.37 9.20
N VAL A 173 7.99 -34.23 8.22
CA VAL A 173 7.03 -35.33 8.38
C VAL A 173 7.65 -36.63 7.88
#